data_AF-A0A1M5DBT5-F1
#
_entry.id   AF-A0A1M5DBT5-F1
#
_cell.length_a   1.000
_cell.length_b   1.000
_cell.length_c   1.000
_cell.angle_alpha   90.00
_cell.angle_beta   90.00
_cell.angle_gamma   90.00
#
_symmetry.space_group_name_H-M   'P 1'
#
loop_
_entity.id
_entity.type
_entity.pdbx_description
1 polymer ?
#
loop_
_entity_poly.entity_id
_entity_poly.type
_entity_poly.pdbx_seq_one_letter_code
_entity_poly.pdbx_strand_id
1 'polypeptide(L)'
;MKQIITEEMKVHEEWYKEAEKMTMEKLPKFLNHLMEDYQHDYGTVCHALSAGALATVHAMNESPGARGGITGFQASCIMWEFIRRFNYKNNKCGLRLQDMDNLLYPQYADKFHTISENVWNAVQKEAAERIKQSEAAHEKYENDLEQYKKDVKEFLIDVKQFEAEHPEYPKYEDNPQFYQHIGAGTLEEHEEYQKKVESGFLFEPRKPYDDSAHPAVIAHWLNIMDGKIPFGLRLEE
;
A
#
# COMPACT_ATOMS: atom_id res chain seq x y z
N MET A 1 26.72 31.20 -2.45
CA MET A 1 26.00 31.36 -3.74
C MET A 1 24.90 30.32 -3.73
N LYS A 2 23.65 30.69 -4.02
CA LYS A 2 22.55 29.71 -4.01
C LYS A 2 22.69 28.75 -5.19
N GLN A 3 22.36 27.49 -4.98
CA GLN A 3 22.30 26.50 -6.05
C GLN A 3 21.04 26.76 -6.90
N ILE A 4 21.22 26.88 -8.22
CA ILE A 4 20.08 26.96 -9.15
C ILE A 4 19.57 25.55 -9.38
N ILE A 5 18.25 25.36 -9.23
CA ILE A 5 17.58 24.07 -9.39
C ILE A 5 16.35 24.23 -10.28
N THR A 6 15.96 23.13 -10.94
CA THR A 6 14.70 23.01 -11.67
C THR A 6 13.93 21.79 -11.19
N GLU A 7 12.63 21.73 -11.49
CA GLU A 7 11.80 20.58 -11.12
C GLU A 7 12.31 19.26 -11.74
N GLU A 8 12.81 19.29 -12.98
CA GLU A 8 13.39 18.15 -13.69
C GLU A 8 14.60 17.54 -12.98
N MET A 9 15.31 18.32 -12.16
CA MET A 9 16.44 17.83 -11.36
C MET A 9 16.02 16.99 -10.16
N LYS A 10 14.71 16.96 -9.83
CA LYS A 10 14.13 16.08 -8.79
C LYS A 10 14.74 16.17 -7.40
N VAL A 11 15.40 17.28 -7.08
CA VAL A 11 16.02 17.52 -5.76
C VAL A 11 15.00 17.41 -4.62
N HIS A 12 13.73 17.70 -4.91
CA HIS A 12 12.62 17.58 -3.97
C HIS A 12 12.35 16.16 -3.46
N GLU A 13 12.71 15.12 -4.20
CA GLU A 13 12.51 13.73 -3.76
C GLU A 13 13.30 13.45 -2.46
N GLU A 14 14.50 14.02 -2.32
CA GLU A 14 15.30 13.90 -1.09
C GLU A 14 14.76 14.77 0.04
N TRP A 15 14.22 15.95 -0.26
CA TRP A 15 13.58 16.81 0.76
C TRP A 15 12.41 16.10 1.44
N TYR A 16 11.59 15.36 0.69
CA TYR A 16 10.48 14.59 1.28
C TYR A 16 10.99 13.44 2.16
N LYS A 17 12.02 12.71 1.74
CA LYS A 17 12.64 11.64 2.56
C LYS A 17 13.26 12.18 3.85
N GLU A 18 13.85 13.38 3.80
CA GLU A 18 14.40 14.03 4.98
C GLU A 18 13.29 14.55 5.91
N ALA A 19 12.21 15.10 5.35
CA ALA A 19 11.06 15.60 6.10
C ALA A 19 10.41 14.52 6.99
N GLU A 20 10.29 13.28 6.51
CA GLU A 20 9.74 12.16 7.29
C GLU A 20 10.51 11.85 8.58
N LYS A 21 11.78 12.22 8.63
CA LYS A 21 12.70 11.93 9.75
C LYS A 21 12.91 13.14 10.65
N MET A 22 12.15 14.22 10.45
CA MET A 22 12.38 15.47 11.18
C MET A 22 11.97 15.40 12.64
N THR A 23 12.71 16.17 13.44
CA THR A 23 12.48 16.39 14.86
C THR A 23 12.42 17.88 15.14
N MET A 24 11.83 18.28 16.27
CA MET A 24 11.74 19.69 16.67
C MET A 24 13.11 20.38 16.76
N GLU A 25 14.18 19.64 17.06
CA GLU A 25 15.54 20.15 17.13
C GLU A 25 16.12 20.50 15.75
N LYS A 26 15.89 19.63 14.75
CA LYS A 26 16.49 19.75 13.41
C LYS A 26 15.67 20.64 12.47
N LEU A 27 14.38 20.79 12.76
CA LEU A 27 13.41 21.47 11.89
C LEU A 27 13.87 22.86 11.42
N PRO A 28 14.37 23.79 12.28
CA PRO A 28 14.77 25.11 11.81
C PRO A 28 15.88 25.07 10.76
N LYS A 29 16.86 24.18 10.94
CA LYS A 29 17.97 24.02 9.99
C LYS A 29 17.48 23.48 8.65
N PHE A 30 16.57 22.50 8.68
CA PHE A 30 15.96 21.95 7.47
C PHE A 30 15.16 23.01 6.70
N LEU A 31 14.33 23.80 7.39
CA LEU A 31 13.57 24.88 6.75
C LEU A 31 14.47 25.95 6.13
N ASN A 32 15.56 26.32 6.80
CA ASN A 32 16.54 27.26 6.26
C ASN A 32 17.25 26.66 5.04
N HIS A 33 17.66 25.39 5.08
CA HIS A 33 18.25 24.69 3.94
C HIS A 33 17.36 24.80 2.70
N LEU A 34 16.06 24.51 2.84
CA LEU A 34 15.11 24.61 1.74
C LEU A 34 15.01 26.03 1.15
N MET A 35 15.14 27.09 1.94
CA MET A 35 14.89 28.46 1.50
C MET A 35 16.16 29.27 1.15
N GLU A 36 17.29 28.92 1.76
CA GLU A 36 18.52 29.70 1.69
C GLU A 36 19.54 29.09 0.74
N ASP A 37 19.60 27.76 0.63
CA ASP A 37 20.62 27.09 -0.19
C ASP A 37 20.25 27.05 -1.67
N TYR A 38 18.96 27.19 -2.00
CA TYR A 38 18.43 27.05 -3.36
C TYR A 38 17.81 28.34 -3.93
N GLN A 39 17.98 28.54 -5.24
CA GLN A 39 17.20 29.48 -6.03
C GLN A 39 16.08 28.70 -6.73
N HIS A 40 14.85 28.89 -6.26
CA HIS A 40 13.67 28.16 -6.73
C HIS A 40 13.09 28.70 -8.02
N ASP A 41 12.52 27.81 -8.84
CA ASP A 41 11.62 28.14 -9.94
C ASP A 41 10.14 28.08 -9.48
N TYR A 42 9.21 28.13 -10.45
CA TYR A 42 7.78 28.09 -10.17
C TYR A 42 7.32 26.77 -9.50
N GLY A 43 7.92 25.63 -9.89
CA GLY A 43 7.57 24.31 -9.37
C GLY A 43 8.33 23.96 -8.10
N THR A 44 9.64 24.19 -8.05
CA THR A 44 10.49 23.78 -6.92
C THR A 44 10.11 24.49 -5.62
N VAL A 45 9.61 25.73 -5.68
CA VAL A 45 9.14 26.43 -4.48
C VAL A 45 7.91 25.75 -3.87
N CYS A 46 7.00 25.21 -4.68
CA CYS A 46 5.83 24.47 -4.18
C CYS A 46 6.26 23.20 -3.45
N HIS A 47 7.27 22.51 -3.97
CA HIS A 47 7.85 21.34 -3.32
C HIS A 47 8.56 21.68 -2.01
N ALA A 48 9.38 22.74 -1.99
CA ALA A 48 10.08 23.17 -0.79
C ALA A 48 9.09 23.53 0.35
N LEU A 49 8.04 24.29 0.06
CA LEU A 49 7.02 24.64 1.06
C LEU A 49 6.26 23.40 1.56
N SER A 50 5.94 22.47 0.66
CA SER A 50 5.26 21.22 1.02
C SER A 50 6.14 20.32 1.89
N ALA A 51 7.42 20.16 1.54
CA ALA A 51 8.39 19.40 2.33
C ALA A 51 8.58 20.02 3.73
N GLY A 52 8.66 21.35 3.82
CA GLY A 52 8.73 22.06 5.10
C GLY A 52 7.49 21.87 5.99
N ALA A 53 6.29 21.89 5.39
CA ALA A 53 5.06 21.62 6.11
C ALA A 53 5.00 20.17 6.62
N LEU A 54 5.34 19.19 5.78
CA LEU A 54 5.43 17.78 6.18
C LEU A 54 6.46 17.56 7.28
N ALA A 55 7.66 18.14 7.14
CA ALA A 55 8.71 18.10 8.15
C ALA A 55 8.23 18.61 9.50
N THR A 56 7.44 19.68 9.50
CA THR A 56 6.83 20.23 10.72
C THR A 56 5.84 19.25 11.34
N VAL A 57 4.97 18.63 10.54
CA VAL A 57 4.02 17.61 11.02
C VAL A 57 4.75 16.40 11.61
N HIS A 58 5.78 15.88 10.95
CA HIS A 58 6.59 14.77 11.46
C HIS A 58 7.32 15.14 12.74
N ALA A 59 7.97 16.31 12.79
CA ALA A 59 8.65 16.80 13.99
C ALA A 59 7.70 16.95 15.18
N MET A 60 6.46 17.41 14.94
CA MET A 60 5.43 17.51 15.97
C MET A 60 4.93 16.13 16.42
N ASN A 61 4.71 15.20 15.49
CA ASN A 61 4.28 13.83 15.79
C ASN A 61 5.29 13.11 16.69
N GLU A 62 6.58 13.23 16.39
CA GLU A 62 7.66 12.62 17.18
C GLU A 62 7.93 13.34 18.51
N SER A 63 7.28 14.48 18.77
CA SER A 63 7.50 15.23 20.01
C SER A 63 6.94 14.47 21.22
N PRO A 64 7.56 14.62 22.42
CA PRO A 64 7.12 13.91 23.63
C PRO A 64 5.63 14.15 23.98
N GLY A 65 5.10 15.32 23.64
CA GLY A 65 3.69 15.67 23.91
C GLY A 65 2.69 15.00 22.97
N ALA A 66 3.10 14.60 21.76
CA ALA A 66 2.24 13.98 20.77
C ALA A 66 2.16 12.45 20.91
N ARG A 67 3.11 11.83 21.64
CA ARG A 67 3.22 10.38 21.84
C ARG A 67 3.46 9.56 20.56
N GLY A 68 3.74 10.21 19.42
CA GLY A 68 4.01 9.54 18.16
C GLY A 68 2.79 8.83 17.54
N GLY A 69 3.03 8.23 16.38
CA GLY A 69 2.10 7.26 15.77
C GLY A 69 0.76 7.82 15.29
N ILE A 70 0.74 8.97 14.59
CA ILE A 70 -0.49 9.40 13.90
C ILE A 70 -1.07 8.26 13.06
N THR A 71 -2.33 7.94 13.33
CA THR A 71 -3.09 6.96 12.55
C THR A 71 -3.46 7.53 11.18
N GLY A 72 -3.79 6.66 10.22
CA GLY A 72 -4.32 7.08 8.92
C GLY A 72 -5.57 7.98 9.05
N PHE A 73 -6.41 7.73 10.05
CA PHE A 73 -7.54 8.60 10.36
C PHE A 73 -7.10 10.01 10.79
N GLN A 74 -6.15 10.13 11.72
CA GLN A 74 -5.62 11.44 12.15
C GLN A 74 -4.91 12.17 11.02
N ALA A 75 -4.12 11.47 10.21
CA ALA A 75 -3.48 12.04 9.02
C ALA A 75 -4.53 12.63 8.05
N SER A 76 -5.64 11.93 7.83
CA SER A 76 -6.75 12.43 6.99
C SER A 76 -7.38 13.71 7.56
N CYS A 77 -7.56 13.79 8.89
CA CYS A 77 -8.07 14.98 9.56
C CYS A 77 -7.13 16.19 9.38
N ILE A 78 -5.81 15.97 9.52
CA ILE A 78 -4.78 17.00 9.30
C ILE A 78 -4.82 17.50 7.86
N MET A 79 -4.86 16.59 6.88
CA MET A 79 -4.97 16.94 5.45
C MET A 79 -6.19 17.84 5.18
N TRP A 80 -7.35 17.51 5.76
CA TRP A 80 -8.55 18.33 5.61
C TRP A 80 -8.44 19.71 6.24
N GLU A 81 -7.68 19.88 7.34
CA GLU A 81 -7.38 21.22 7.87
C GLU A 81 -6.51 22.01 6.89
N PHE A 82 -5.48 21.42 6.28
CA PHE A 82 -4.70 22.12 5.25
C PHE A 82 -5.58 22.57 4.07
N ILE A 83 -6.42 21.69 3.52
CA ILE A 83 -7.32 22.01 2.39
C ILE A 83 -8.24 23.19 2.74
N ARG A 84 -8.91 23.13 3.90
CA ARG A 84 -9.89 24.15 4.32
C ARG A 84 -9.23 25.45 4.74
N ARG A 85 -8.09 25.40 5.42
CA ARG A 85 -7.40 26.58 5.97
C ARG A 85 -6.48 27.24 4.97
N PHE A 86 -5.98 26.52 3.98
CA PHE A 86 -5.05 27.08 3.00
C PHE A 86 -5.79 27.63 1.77
N ASN A 87 -6.55 26.79 1.06
CA ASN A 87 -7.06 27.14 -0.27
C ASN A 87 -8.59 27.37 -0.32
N TYR A 88 -9.36 26.71 0.55
CA TYR A 88 -10.83 26.69 0.44
C TYR A 88 -11.56 27.29 1.65
N LYS A 89 -11.02 28.38 2.21
CA LYS A 89 -11.53 29.03 3.44
C LYS A 89 -13.02 29.40 3.41
N ASN A 90 -13.54 29.72 2.23
CA ASN A 90 -14.90 30.21 2.02
C ASN A 90 -15.76 29.27 1.15
N ASN A 91 -15.38 27.99 1.01
CA ASN A 91 -16.17 27.04 0.24
C ASN A 91 -17.53 26.81 0.92
N LYS A 92 -18.63 27.01 0.16
CA LYS A 92 -20.01 26.82 0.65
C LYS A 92 -20.74 25.66 -0.03
N CYS A 93 -20.15 25.11 -1.10
CA CYS A 93 -20.81 24.14 -1.98
C CYS A 93 -20.25 22.71 -1.80
N GLY A 94 -19.27 22.52 -0.91
CA GLY A 94 -18.56 21.27 -0.72
C GLY A 94 -17.29 21.17 -1.57
N LEU A 95 -16.45 20.20 -1.21
CA LEU A 95 -15.26 19.79 -1.94
C LEU A 95 -15.32 18.28 -2.14
N ARG A 96 -14.79 17.82 -3.27
CA ARG A 96 -14.62 16.40 -3.56
C ARG A 96 -13.17 16.16 -3.96
N LEU A 97 -12.54 15.18 -3.33
CA LEU A 97 -11.33 14.54 -3.85
C LEU A 97 -11.78 13.26 -4.54
N GLN A 98 -11.32 13.08 -5.77
CA GLN A 98 -11.68 11.93 -6.58
C GLN A 98 -10.40 11.23 -7.00
N ASP A 99 -10.27 9.98 -6.58
CA ASP A 99 -9.17 9.10 -6.96
C ASP A 99 -9.50 8.46 -8.31
N MET A 100 -8.71 8.81 -9.32
CA MET A 100 -8.93 8.41 -10.71
C MET A 100 -8.51 6.96 -10.97
N ASP A 101 -7.71 6.34 -10.10
CA ASP A 101 -7.36 4.92 -10.21
C ASP A 101 -8.59 4.02 -10.05
N ASN A 102 -9.65 4.53 -9.41
CA ASN A 102 -10.92 3.83 -9.35
C ASN A 102 -11.54 3.55 -10.74
N LEU A 103 -11.10 4.23 -11.81
CA LEU A 103 -11.49 3.91 -13.20
C LEU A 103 -11.04 2.50 -13.63
N LEU A 104 -10.00 1.96 -12.99
CA LEU A 104 -9.49 0.62 -13.22
C LEU A 104 -10.39 -0.48 -12.64
N TYR A 105 -11.44 -0.14 -11.89
CA TYR A 105 -12.24 -1.15 -11.22
C TYR A 105 -13.75 -0.98 -11.49
N PRO A 106 -14.43 -2.02 -11.98
CA PRO A 106 -15.80 -1.90 -12.47
C PRO A 106 -16.81 -1.49 -11.39
N GLN A 107 -16.56 -1.81 -10.13
CA GLN A 107 -17.42 -1.49 -9.00
C GLN A 107 -17.50 0.01 -8.65
N TYR A 108 -16.68 0.87 -9.26
CA TYR A 108 -16.64 2.30 -8.98
C TYR A 108 -17.25 3.18 -10.08
N ALA A 109 -18.04 2.58 -10.98
CA ALA A 109 -18.65 3.28 -12.10
C ALA A 109 -19.45 4.53 -11.69
N ASP A 110 -20.16 4.46 -10.57
CA ASP A 110 -21.02 5.53 -10.03
C ASP A 110 -20.25 6.77 -9.56
N LYS A 111 -18.93 6.66 -9.38
CA LYS A 111 -18.10 7.79 -8.96
C LYS A 111 -17.84 8.78 -10.11
N PHE A 112 -17.91 8.34 -11.36
CA PHE A 112 -17.41 9.10 -12.52
C PHE A 112 -18.53 9.56 -13.45
N HIS A 113 -18.31 10.72 -14.07
CA HIS A 113 -19.26 11.31 -15.03
C HIS A 113 -18.57 11.70 -16.35
N THR A 114 -17.32 12.17 -16.27
CA THR A 114 -16.44 12.54 -17.37
C THR A 114 -14.98 12.29 -16.98
N ILE A 115 -14.08 12.20 -17.96
CA ILE A 115 -12.63 12.12 -17.75
C ILE A 115 -11.91 12.96 -18.81
N SER A 116 -10.75 13.51 -18.51
CA SER A 116 -9.91 14.19 -19.49
C SER A 116 -9.05 13.20 -20.29
N GLU A 117 -8.55 13.63 -21.46
CA GLU A 117 -7.65 12.81 -22.29
C GLU A 117 -6.38 12.40 -21.55
N ASN A 118 -5.80 13.30 -20.73
CA ASN A 118 -4.62 12.99 -19.93
C ASN A 118 -4.88 11.88 -18.90
N VAL A 119 -6.03 11.95 -18.22
CA VAL A 119 -6.43 10.89 -17.28
C VAL A 119 -6.67 9.59 -18.05
N TRP A 120 -7.33 9.65 -19.20
CA TRP A 120 -7.59 8.49 -20.01
C TRP A 120 -6.30 7.76 -20.43
N ASN A 121 -5.33 8.51 -20.96
CA ASN A 121 -4.02 7.98 -21.33
C ASN A 121 -3.28 7.36 -20.13
N ALA A 122 -3.37 7.98 -18.95
CA ALA A 122 -2.77 7.45 -17.73
C ALA A 122 -3.44 6.13 -17.28
N VAL A 123 -4.78 6.06 -17.34
CA VAL A 123 -5.55 4.86 -16.98
C VAL A 123 -5.25 3.71 -17.94
N GLN A 124 -5.12 3.97 -19.24
CA GLN A 124 -4.72 2.95 -20.20
C GLN A 124 -3.33 2.38 -19.91
N LYS A 125 -2.37 3.27 -19.60
CA LYS A 125 -1.01 2.86 -19.24
C LYS A 125 -1.00 2.01 -17.97
N GLU A 126 -1.73 2.44 -16.94
CA GLU A 126 -1.81 1.72 -15.66
C GLU A 126 -2.53 0.38 -15.81
N ALA A 127 -3.61 0.30 -16.60
CA ALA A 127 -4.29 -0.97 -16.89
C ALA A 127 -3.35 -2.00 -17.53
N ALA A 128 -2.51 -1.55 -18.48
CA ALA A 128 -1.52 -2.42 -19.10
C ALA A 128 -0.46 -2.93 -18.11
N GLU A 129 -0.05 -2.09 -17.15
CA GLU A 129 0.89 -2.49 -16.11
C GLU A 129 0.25 -3.46 -15.10
N ARG A 130 -1.00 -3.22 -14.71
CA ARG A 130 -1.76 -4.10 -13.81
C ARG A 130 -1.99 -5.49 -14.39
N ILE A 131 -2.23 -5.59 -15.69
CA ILE A 131 -2.34 -6.89 -16.37
C ILE A 131 -1.05 -7.68 -16.25
N LYS A 132 0.11 -7.07 -16.56
CA LYS A 132 1.42 -7.74 -16.43
C LYS A 132 1.70 -8.18 -15.00
N GLN A 133 1.39 -7.33 -14.02
CA GLN A 133 1.56 -7.65 -12.60
C GLN A 133 0.65 -8.83 -12.19
N SER A 134 -0.59 -8.83 -12.66
CA SER A 134 -1.55 -9.90 -12.40
C SER A 134 -1.12 -11.23 -13.02
N GLU A 135 -0.60 -11.21 -14.26
CA GLU A 135 -0.08 -12.39 -14.93
C GLU A 135 1.13 -12.96 -14.19
N ALA A 136 2.09 -12.11 -13.80
CA ALA A 136 3.25 -12.52 -13.03
C ALA A 136 2.87 -13.08 -11.64
N ALA A 137 1.87 -12.49 -10.99
CA ALA A 137 1.35 -12.99 -9.72
C ALA A 137 0.71 -14.37 -9.87
N HIS A 138 -0.04 -14.60 -10.96
CA HIS A 138 -0.65 -15.90 -11.25
C HIS A 138 0.40 -16.97 -11.58
N GLU A 139 1.40 -16.66 -12.41
CA GLU A 139 2.51 -17.58 -12.71
C GLU A 139 3.27 -17.98 -11.43
N LYS A 140 3.52 -17.02 -10.54
CA LYS A 140 4.11 -17.31 -9.23
C LYS A 140 3.21 -18.22 -8.40
N TYR A 141 1.89 -17.97 -8.37
CA TYR A 141 0.93 -18.82 -7.68
C TYR A 141 0.95 -20.27 -8.20
N GLU A 142 0.98 -20.47 -9.51
CA GLU A 142 1.04 -21.82 -10.11
C GLU A 142 2.30 -22.57 -9.67
N ASN A 143 3.46 -21.91 -9.68
CA ASN A 143 4.72 -22.49 -9.20
C ASN A 143 4.68 -22.84 -7.71
N ASP A 144 4.18 -21.91 -6.88
CA ASP A 144 4.02 -22.11 -5.44
C ASP A 144 3.03 -23.26 -5.15
N LEU A 145 1.98 -23.40 -5.97
CA LEU A 145 0.98 -24.46 -5.84
C LEU A 145 1.56 -25.84 -6.17
N GLU A 146 2.40 -25.94 -7.19
CA GLU A 146 3.12 -27.19 -7.50
C GLU A 146 4.10 -27.59 -6.41
N GLN A 147 4.79 -26.62 -5.79
CA GLN A 147 5.64 -26.90 -4.64
C GLN A 147 4.81 -27.33 -3.42
N TYR A 148 3.73 -26.62 -3.10
CA TYR A 148 2.81 -26.98 -2.03
C TYR A 148 2.28 -28.42 -2.16
N LYS A 149 1.95 -28.88 -3.37
CA LYS A 149 1.53 -30.27 -3.62
C LYS A 149 2.62 -31.29 -3.28
N LYS A 150 3.90 -30.94 -3.42
CA LYS A 150 5.03 -31.80 -3.02
C LYS A 150 5.18 -31.77 -1.50
N ASP A 151 5.18 -30.58 -0.91
CA ASP A 151 5.33 -30.38 0.53
C ASP A 151 4.23 -31.11 1.31
N VAL A 152 2.98 -31.10 0.83
CA VAL A 152 1.88 -31.85 1.46
C VAL A 152 2.13 -33.37 1.41
N LYS A 153 2.68 -33.90 0.31
CA LYS A 153 2.98 -35.34 0.22
C LYS A 153 4.09 -35.73 1.19
N GLU A 154 5.11 -34.89 1.34
CA GLU A 154 6.20 -35.08 2.29
C GLU A 154 5.69 -34.98 3.74
N PHE A 155 4.91 -33.93 4.04
CA PHE A 155 4.25 -33.75 5.33
C PHE A 155 3.42 -34.97 5.76
N LEU A 156 2.66 -35.58 4.85
CA LEU A 156 1.87 -36.78 5.16
C LEU A 156 2.73 -38.00 5.54
N ILE A 157 3.99 -38.04 5.13
CA ILE A 157 4.96 -39.06 5.56
C ILE A 157 5.53 -38.67 6.92
N ASP A 158 5.99 -37.42 7.05
CA ASP A 158 6.63 -36.91 8.26
C ASP A 158 5.69 -36.90 9.46
N VAL A 159 4.41 -36.59 9.25
CA VAL A 159 3.41 -36.58 10.33
C VAL A 159 3.21 -37.97 10.93
N LYS A 160 3.37 -39.04 10.14
CA LYS A 160 3.31 -40.42 10.64
C LYS A 160 4.49 -40.80 11.49
N GLN A 161 5.67 -40.29 11.15
CA GLN A 161 6.83 -40.45 12.01
C GLN A 161 6.68 -39.62 13.29
N PHE A 162 6.26 -38.36 13.16
CA PHE A 162 6.05 -37.44 14.28
C PHE A 162 5.02 -37.99 15.29
N GLU A 163 3.88 -38.55 14.82
CA GLU A 163 2.87 -39.20 15.65
C GLU A 163 3.43 -40.39 16.45
N ALA A 164 4.42 -41.12 15.91
CA ALA A 164 5.05 -42.24 16.60
C ALA A 164 6.02 -41.78 17.70
N GLU A 165 6.69 -40.64 17.48
CA GLU A 165 7.62 -40.02 18.42
C GLU A 165 6.90 -39.20 19.51
N HIS A 166 5.71 -38.68 19.21
CA HIS A 166 4.92 -37.80 20.07
C HIS A 166 3.48 -38.31 20.29
N PRO A 167 3.29 -39.41 21.04
CA PRO A 167 1.97 -39.99 21.29
C PRO A 167 1.04 -39.10 22.13
N GLU A 168 1.56 -38.02 22.73
CA GLU A 168 0.79 -37.01 23.46
C GLU A 168 -0.07 -36.12 22.57
N TYR A 169 0.26 -36.01 21.28
CA TYR A 169 -0.50 -35.18 20.33
C TYR A 169 -1.62 -35.98 19.64
N PRO A 170 -2.74 -35.33 19.28
CA PRO A 170 -3.78 -35.99 18.51
C PRO A 170 -3.26 -36.40 17.13
N LYS A 171 -3.71 -37.55 16.63
CA LYS A 171 -3.36 -37.99 15.27
C LYS A 171 -3.95 -37.04 14.23
N TYR A 172 -3.27 -36.90 13.11
CA TYR A 172 -3.69 -36.03 12.03
C TYR A 172 -5.06 -36.45 11.46
N GLU A 173 -5.36 -37.74 11.32
CA GLU A 173 -6.69 -38.17 10.82
C GLU A 173 -7.83 -37.82 11.78
N ASP A 174 -7.55 -37.81 13.08
CA ASP A 174 -8.55 -37.54 14.12
C ASP A 174 -8.75 -36.04 14.31
N ASN A 175 -7.69 -35.23 14.15
CA ASN A 175 -7.76 -33.77 14.28
C ASN A 175 -6.76 -33.03 13.36
N PRO A 176 -7.08 -32.88 12.05
CA PRO A 176 -6.21 -32.17 11.10
C PRO A 176 -5.95 -30.71 11.48
N GLN A 177 -6.93 -30.04 12.10
CA GLN A 177 -6.83 -28.63 12.49
C GLN A 177 -5.73 -28.37 13.53
N PHE A 178 -5.36 -29.38 14.33
CA PHE A 178 -4.29 -29.25 15.32
C PHE A 178 -2.91 -28.94 14.68
N TYR A 179 -2.73 -29.39 13.43
CA TYR A 179 -1.52 -29.22 12.63
C TYR A 179 -1.56 -27.97 11.75
N GLN A 180 -2.68 -27.24 11.74
CA GLN A 180 -2.82 -26.03 10.93
C GLN A 180 -2.19 -24.82 11.61
N HIS A 181 -1.78 -23.88 10.78
CA HIS A 181 -1.39 -22.57 11.28
C HIS A 181 -2.61 -21.76 11.70
N ILE A 182 -2.50 -21.04 12.81
CA ILE A 182 -3.55 -20.11 13.21
C ILE A 182 -3.52 -18.86 12.30
N GLY A 183 -4.70 -18.43 11.84
CA GLY A 183 -4.86 -17.20 11.05
C GLY A 183 -5.26 -16.00 11.91
N ALA A 184 -6.17 -16.22 12.85
CA ALA A 184 -6.61 -15.24 13.85
C ALA A 184 -7.01 -16.00 15.11
N GLY A 185 -6.81 -15.39 16.28
CA GLY A 185 -7.16 -16.00 17.56
C GLY A 185 -7.05 -15.02 18.72
N THR A 186 -7.41 -15.51 19.90
CA THR A 186 -7.16 -14.89 21.18
C THR A 186 -5.66 -14.80 21.47
N LEU A 187 -5.27 -13.99 22.47
CA LEU A 187 -3.88 -13.89 22.90
C LEU A 187 -3.33 -15.27 23.34
N GLU A 188 -4.14 -16.04 24.06
CA GLU A 188 -3.77 -17.37 24.55
C GLU A 188 -3.49 -18.35 23.40
N GLU A 189 -4.35 -18.37 22.37
CA GLU A 189 -4.14 -19.20 21.16
C GLU A 189 -2.86 -18.78 20.40
N HIS A 190 -2.56 -17.49 20.35
CA HIS A 190 -1.31 -17.00 19.76
C HIS A 190 -0.07 -17.41 20.56
N GLU A 191 -0.12 -17.33 21.89
CA GLU A 191 0.98 -17.78 22.75
C GLU A 191 1.22 -19.29 22.63
N GLU A 192 0.16 -20.10 22.53
CA GLU A 192 0.27 -21.55 22.31
C GLU A 192 0.87 -21.86 20.94
N TYR A 193 0.43 -21.18 19.90
CA TYR A 193 1.00 -21.33 18.56
C TYR A 193 2.50 -20.97 18.53
N GLN A 194 2.92 -19.89 19.21
CA GLN A 194 4.34 -19.54 19.28
C GLN A 194 5.17 -20.62 19.99
N LYS A 195 4.65 -21.20 21.09
CA LYS A 195 5.33 -22.32 21.76
C LYS A 195 5.52 -23.52 20.82
N LYS A 196 4.52 -23.85 20.00
CA LYS A 196 4.64 -24.90 18.96
C LYS A 196 5.71 -24.55 17.92
N VAL A 197 5.74 -23.31 17.45
CA VAL A 197 6.77 -22.85 16.49
C VAL A 197 8.17 -22.97 17.10
N GLU A 198 8.35 -22.50 18.34
CA GLU A 198 9.64 -22.56 19.06
C GLU A 198 10.09 -23.98 19.37
N SER A 199 9.16 -24.93 19.57
CA SER A 199 9.48 -26.33 19.80
C SER A 199 9.82 -27.11 18.52
N GLY A 200 9.75 -26.48 17.35
CA GLY A 200 9.93 -27.17 16.07
C GLY A 200 8.77 -28.11 15.72
N PHE A 201 7.55 -27.80 16.20
CA PHE A 201 6.36 -28.58 15.90
C PHE A 201 6.13 -28.70 14.38
N LEU A 202 5.69 -29.89 13.93
CA LEU A 202 5.42 -30.15 12.52
C LEU A 202 4.06 -29.56 12.13
N PHE A 203 4.06 -28.48 11.35
CA PHE A 203 2.84 -27.86 10.82
C PHE A 203 2.53 -28.35 9.41
N GLU A 204 1.23 -28.42 9.09
CA GLU A 204 0.75 -28.63 7.73
C GLU A 204 1.21 -27.46 6.83
N PRO A 205 1.78 -27.74 5.64
CA PRO A 205 2.15 -26.70 4.70
C PRO A 205 0.99 -25.74 4.40
N ARG A 206 1.30 -24.45 4.22
CA ARG A 206 0.26 -23.46 3.88
C ARG A 206 -0.04 -23.51 2.40
N LYS A 207 -1.33 -23.68 2.07
CA LYS A 207 -1.78 -23.51 0.69
C LYS A 207 -1.49 -22.07 0.23
N PRO A 208 -0.82 -21.88 -0.90
CA PRO A 208 -0.59 -20.54 -1.43
C PRO A 208 -1.91 -19.89 -1.84
N TYR A 209 -1.92 -18.57 -1.84
CA TYR A 209 -3.03 -17.74 -2.29
C TYR A 209 -2.68 -17.15 -3.66
N ASP A 210 -3.67 -17.09 -4.56
CA ASP A 210 -3.52 -16.45 -5.86
C ASP A 210 -3.79 -14.95 -5.72
N ASP A 211 -2.71 -14.16 -5.78
CA ASP A 211 -2.76 -12.70 -5.65
C ASP A 211 -3.04 -11.99 -6.99
N SER A 212 -3.36 -12.75 -8.05
CA SER A 212 -3.79 -12.19 -9.31
C SER A 212 -5.17 -11.54 -9.21
N ALA A 213 -5.43 -10.59 -10.11
CA ALA A 213 -6.70 -9.90 -10.14
C ALA A 213 -7.83 -10.83 -10.58
N HIS A 214 -9.03 -10.59 -10.05
CA HIS A 214 -10.21 -11.35 -10.44
C HIS A 214 -10.47 -11.25 -11.96
N PRO A 215 -10.90 -12.32 -12.66
CA PRO A 215 -11.05 -12.31 -14.12
C PRO A 215 -11.93 -11.19 -14.68
N ALA A 216 -12.96 -10.78 -13.93
CA ALA A 216 -13.82 -9.64 -14.31
C ALA A 216 -13.06 -8.29 -14.30
N VAL A 217 -12.09 -8.13 -13.39
CA VAL A 217 -11.23 -6.95 -13.33
C VAL A 217 -10.22 -6.97 -14.48
N ILE A 218 -9.61 -8.14 -14.77
CA ILE A 218 -8.73 -8.31 -15.93
C ILE A 218 -9.48 -7.98 -17.23
N ALA A 219 -10.70 -8.50 -17.41
CA ALA A 219 -11.53 -8.21 -18.58
C ALA A 219 -11.84 -6.70 -18.72
N HIS A 220 -12.03 -6.00 -17.60
CA HIS A 220 -12.20 -4.55 -17.58
C HIS A 220 -10.92 -3.81 -18.02
N TRP A 221 -9.76 -4.21 -17.52
CA TRP A 221 -8.46 -3.65 -17.92
C TRP A 221 -8.15 -3.89 -19.41
N LEU A 222 -8.49 -5.08 -19.94
CA LEU A 222 -8.33 -5.37 -21.36
C LEU A 222 -9.20 -4.46 -22.23
N ASN A 223 -10.46 -4.23 -21.84
CA ASN A 223 -11.32 -3.27 -22.53
C ASN A 223 -10.73 -1.84 -22.51
N ILE A 224 -10.14 -1.43 -21.39
CA ILE A 224 -9.46 -0.14 -21.27
C ILE A 224 -8.30 -0.05 -22.27
N MET A 225 -7.45 -1.08 -22.32
CA MET A 225 -6.33 -1.14 -23.27
C MET A 225 -6.79 -1.11 -24.72
N ASP A 226 -7.92 -1.74 -25.04
CA ASP A 226 -8.54 -1.73 -26.37
C ASP A 226 -9.13 -0.37 -26.78
N GLY A 227 -8.99 0.66 -25.93
CA GLY A 227 -9.50 2.00 -26.22
C GLY A 227 -10.96 2.20 -25.81
N LYS A 228 -11.60 1.22 -25.14
CA LYS A 228 -12.98 1.37 -24.67
C LYS A 228 -12.99 2.15 -23.37
N ILE A 229 -13.49 3.37 -23.44
CA ILE A 229 -13.64 4.23 -22.26
C ILE A 229 -14.59 3.56 -21.26
N PRO A 230 -14.18 3.38 -19.98
CA PRO A 230 -15.00 2.81 -18.94
C PRO A 230 -16.36 3.48 -18.78
N PHE A 231 -17.36 2.71 -18.35
CA PHE A 231 -18.64 3.19 -17.84
C PHE A 231 -19.47 4.07 -18.79
N GLY A 232 -19.14 4.06 -20.10
CA GLY A 232 -19.80 4.93 -21.08
C GLY A 232 -19.47 6.42 -20.89
N LEU A 233 -18.35 6.72 -20.22
CA LEU A 233 -17.88 8.09 -20.02
C LEU A 233 -17.48 8.71 -21.37
N ARG A 234 -17.50 10.05 -21.40
CA ARG A 234 -17.00 10.84 -22.51
C ARG A 234 -15.70 11.52 -22.12
N LEU A 235 -14.82 11.71 -23.09
CA LEU A 235 -13.66 12.59 -22.93
C LEU A 235 -14.16 14.04 -22.88
N GLU A 236 -13.65 14.79 -21.92
CA GLU A 236 -13.83 16.24 -21.87
C GLU A 236 -13.13 16.87 -23.07
N GLU A 237 -13.82 17.82 -23.72
CA GLU A 237 -13.28 18.64 -24.82
C GLU A 237 -12.23 19.64 -24.32
#